data_AF-A0A7C4ELR0-F1
#
_entry.id   AF-A0A7C4ELR0-F1
#
_cell.length_a   1.000
_cell.length_b   1.000
_cell.length_c   1.000
_cell.angle_alpha   90.00
_cell.angle_beta   90.00
_cell.angle_gamma   90.00
#
_symmetry.space_group_name_H-M   'P 1'
#
loop_
_entity.id
_entity.type
_entity.pdbx_description
1 polymer ?
#
loop_
_entity_poly.entity_id
_entity_poly.type
_entity_poly.pdbx_seq_one_letter_code
_entity_poly.pdbx_strand_id
1 'polypeptide(L)'
;MHHMGNLPASIFREYDIRGREGTELNEENISRIARAYGAWLIKRGITRCVLGHDNRETSERYYEAAKTSLVYSGLEVIGIGMSLTPMLYWAQQYLESDGGMIITASHNPVGWNGLKLAYDRTRTILNEEIALVRKMSEAGESVFGEGSFLEINIAAAYFEDLFSRAKLHRPLKVVVNTANATSSFFAPAMLEAFGCEVVELNTDPDPTYPHYDPNPAHLPMMEDTGRKVVETKADIGLAFDADGDRLGICDENGQMIFPDRWLIPLARHVLNEHPGAAIVFDVKCTEALPEEIARHGGNPVMWLTGHSYIKEMMQTVGAPMGGEESGHVYWGFPYYYGFDDSHLTALKFLEVLTLTNKTVSQMFTDVPRYVTSPAWHVEVPENLKYKVAEEIGEAFRKEGQVVTGINCARVYFKDIPNGWGLIRATSNLPAIVLRFEAKTEEGVKQIENMFRDKLAVYPEVGKEWETA
;
A
#
# COMPACT_ATOMS: atom_id res chain seq x y z
N MET A 1 20.21 10.01 35.71
CA MET A 1 19.56 10.64 34.54
C MET A 1 20.25 10.10 33.31
N HIS A 2 19.72 9.04 32.71
CA HIS A 2 20.16 8.64 31.37
C HIS A 2 19.80 9.79 30.42
N HIS A 3 20.74 10.21 29.57
CA HIS A 3 20.45 11.12 28.48
C HIS A 3 19.33 10.48 27.64
N MET A 4 18.09 10.97 27.79
CA MET A 4 17.03 10.63 26.85
C MET A 4 17.51 11.15 25.50
N GLY A 5 17.85 10.23 24.60
CA GLY A 5 18.21 10.56 23.23
C GLY A 5 17.08 11.38 22.60
N ASN A 6 17.42 12.31 21.71
CA ASN A 6 16.40 13.05 20.99
C ASN A 6 15.63 12.08 20.08
N LEU A 7 14.30 12.11 20.12
CA LEU A 7 13.46 11.29 19.22
C LEU A 7 13.57 11.91 17.82
N PRO A 8 14.11 11.20 16.81
CA PRO A 8 14.37 11.83 15.52
C PRO A 8 13.05 12.21 14.85
N ALA A 9 12.82 13.50 14.63
CA ALA A 9 11.64 14.02 13.95
C ALA A 9 11.37 13.37 12.59
N SER A 10 12.43 12.94 11.90
CA SER A 10 12.43 12.30 10.60
C SER A 10 11.70 10.96 10.55
N ILE A 11 11.49 10.27 11.68
CA ILE A 11 10.80 8.97 11.65
C ILE A 11 9.29 9.10 11.47
N PHE A 12 8.71 10.26 11.79
CA PHE A 12 7.29 10.54 11.64
C PHE A 12 7.01 11.02 10.21
N ARG A 13 6.45 10.12 9.38
CA ARG A 13 6.14 10.35 7.96
C ARG A 13 4.68 10.77 7.77
N GLU A 14 4.22 10.95 6.54
CA GLU A 14 2.87 11.49 6.28
C GLU A 14 1.73 10.58 6.81
N TYR A 15 1.91 9.26 6.80
CA TYR A 15 0.85 8.29 7.13
C TYR A 15 1.31 7.13 8.03
N ASP A 16 2.59 7.08 8.40
CA ASP A 16 3.15 6.07 9.29
C ASP A 16 4.44 6.57 9.98
N ILE A 17 5.01 5.72 10.84
CA ILE A 17 6.30 5.96 11.48
C ILE A 17 7.29 4.93 10.94
N ARG A 18 8.45 5.37 10.42
CA ARG A 18 9.50 4.48 9.91
C ARG A 18 10.89 5.00 10.23
N GLY A 19 11.78 4.11 10.65
CA GLY A 19 13.17 4.47 10.95
C GLY A 19 14.11 3.28 10.92
N ARG A 20 15.41 3.57 10.94
CA ARG A 20 16.48 2.57 11.02
C ARG A 20 16.50 1.88 12.39
N GLU A 21 16.57 0.57 12.36
CA GLU A 21 16.64 -0.28 13.54
C GLU A 21 17.90 0.01 14.37
N GLY A 22 17.78 -0.13 15.69
CA GLY A 22 18.85 0.06 16.68
C GLY A 22 19.28 1.51 16.92
N THR A 23 19.13 2.39 15.92
CA THR A 23 19.57 3.80 15.96
C THR A 23 18.40 4.77 16.11
N GLU A 24 17.53 4.85 15.09
CA GLU A 24 16.36 5.73 15.11
C GLU A 24 15.17 5.08 15.82
N LEU A 25 14.93 3.80 15.54
CA LEU A 25 13.96 2.98 16.26
C LEU A 25 14.68 1.98 17.16
N ASN A 26 14.25 1.95 18.42
CA ASN A 26 14.69 1.05 19.48
C ASN A 26 13.58 0.98 20.54
N GLU A 27 13.67 0.10 21.52
CA GLU A 27 12.60 -0.12 22.51
C GLU A 27 12.27 1.13 23.33
N GLU A 28 13.25 2.00 23.59
CA GLU A 28 13.02 3.26 24.30
C GLU A 28 12.15 4.19 23.45
N ASN A 29 12.50 4.39 22.18
CA ASN A 29 11.73 5.23 21.26
C ASN A 29 10.35 4.64 20.97
N ILE A 30 10.24 3.32 20.79
CA ILE A 30 8.95 2.63 20.65
C ILE A 30 8.09 2.82 21.89
N SER A 31 8.66 2.67 23.09
CA SER A 31 7.93 2.90 24.35
C SER A 31 7.43 4.35 24.46
N ARG A 32 8.26 5.33 24.08
CA ARG A 32 7.87 6.75 24.08
C ARG A 32 6.72 7.02 23.13
N ILE A 33 6.79 6.51 21.90
CA ILE A 33 5.74 6.64 20.90
C ILE A 33 4.46 5.95 21.37
N ALA A 34 4.55 4.72 21.87
CA ALA A 34 3.40 3.95 22.32
C ALA A 34 2.72 4.57 23.55
N ARG A 35 3.46 5.18 24.49
CA ARG A 35 2.87 5.95 25.61
C ARG A 35 2.14 7.20 25.14
N ALA A 36 2.74 7.95 24.21
CA ALA A 36 2.12 9.14 23.65
C ALA A 36 0.85 8.80 22.87
N TYR A 37 0.91 7.77 22.03
CA TYR A 37 -0.23 7.26 21.29
C TYR A 37 -1.31 6.70 22.25
N GLY A 38 -0.94 5.95 23.29
CA GLY A 38 -1.89 5.48 24.30
C GLY A 38 -2.59 6.62 25.04
N ALA A 39 -1.84 7.65 25.46
CA ALA A 39 -2.43 8.86 26.04
C ALA A 39 -3.35 9.60 25.07
N TRP A 40 -3.01 9.59 23.77
CA TRP A 40 -3.83 10.20 22.74
C TRP A 40 -5.14 9.44 22.51
N LEU A 41 -5.12 8.10 22.48
CA LEU A 41 -6.32 7.26 22.41
C LEU A 41 -7.25 7.50 23.62
N ILE A 42 -6.69 7.51 24.83
CA ILE A 42 -7.47 7.74 26.06
C ILE A 42 -8.16 9.11 26.05
N LYS A 43 -7.47 10.16 25.58
CA LYS A 43 -8.08 11.51 25.42
C LYS A 43 -9.26 11.51 24.45
N ARG A 44 -9.33 10.55 23.52
CA ARG A 44 -10.43 10.35 22.59
C ARG A 44 -11.53 9.40 23.11
N GLY A 45 -11.39 8.88 24.32
CA GLY A 45 -12.32 7.90 24.89
C GLY A 45 -12.14 6.48 24.35
N ILE A 46 -11.05 6.21 23.62
CA ILE A 46 -10.73 4.88 23.11
C ILE A 46 -10.01 4.10 24.21
N THR A 47 -10.56 2.96 24.59
CA THR A 47 -10.07 2.14 25.72
C THR A 47 -9.49 0.81 25.29
N ARG A 48 -9.67 0.39 24.03
CA ARG A 48 -9.19 -0.87 23.48
C ARG A 48 -8.23 -0.63 22.31
N CYS A 49 -7.17 -1.43 22.23
CA CYS A 49 -6.17 -1.35 21.17
C CYS A 49 -5.75 -2.75 20.72
N VAL A 50 -5.87 -3.05 19.42
CA VAL A 50 -5.27 -4.25 18.83
C VAL A 50 -3.80 -4.00 18.57
N LEU A 51 -2.94 -4.97 18.89
CA LEU A 51 -1.50 -4.90 18.68
C LEU A 51 -1.02 -6.13 17.89
N GLY A 52 -0.28 -5.92 16.81
CA GLY A 52 0.35 -6.98 16.02
C GLY A 52 1.76 -6.60 15.57
N HIS A 53 2.47 -7.53 14.95
CA HIS A 53 3.79 -7.25 14.37
C HIS A 53 4.11 -8.12 13.15
N ASP A 54 5.03 -7.66 12.31
CA ASP A 54 5.60 -8.44 11.20
C ASP A 54 6.76 -9.35 11.66
N ASN A 55 7.38 -10.09 10.75
CA ASN A 55 8.44 -11.06 11.06
C ASN A 55 9.86 -10.49 11.13
N ARG A 56 10.08 -9.16 11.10
CA ARG A 56 11.43 -8.57 11.15
C ARG A 56 12.14 -8.90 12.46
N GLU A 57 13.47 -8.93 12.41
CA GLU A 57 14.33 -9.32 13.56
C GLU A 57 14.04 -8.51 14.83
N THR A 58 13.69 -7.23 14.69
CA THR A 58 13.41 -6.35 15.84
C THR A 58 11.95 -6.30 16.27
N SER A 59 11.03 -6.87 15.48
CA SER A 59 9.59 -6.66 15.63
C SER A 59 9.03 -7.23 16.94
N GLU A 60 9.49 -8.39 17.38
CA GLU A 60 9.04 -9.00 18.65
C GLU A 60 9.44 -8.14 19.86
N ARG A 61 10.67 -7.60 19.88
CA ARG A 61 11.13 -6.69 20.95
C ARG A 61 10.33 -5.38 20.96
N TYR A 62 10.02 -4.84 19.80
CA TYR A 62 9.22 -3.62 19.69
C TYR A 62 7.76 -3.87 20.07
N TYR A 63 7.20 -5.02 19.74
CA TYR A 63 5.89 -5.46 20.19
C TYR A 63 5.80 -5.50 21.72
N GLU A 64 6.79 -6.08 22.39
CA GLU A 64 6.84 -6.12 23.87
C GLU A 64 6.93 -4.72 24.50
N ALA A 65 7.73 -3.83 23.93
CA ALA A 65 7.85 -2.44 24.37
C ALA A 65 6.55 -1.64 24.18
N ALA A 66 5.90 -1.83 23.02
CA ALA A 66 4.61 -1.24 22.71
C ALA A 66 3.51 -1.75 23.64
N LYS A 67 3.39 -3.08 23.79
CA LYS A 67 2.45 -3.75 24.71
C LYS A 67 2.54 -3.17 26.11
N THR A 68 3.73 -3.13 26.68
CA THR A 68 3.95 -2.63 28.05
C THR A 68 3.51 -1.17 28.18
N SER A 69 3.79 -0.34 27.17
CA SER A 69 3.47 1.08 27.16
C SER A 69 1.98 1.38 26.97
N LEU A 70 1.30 0.59 26.14
CA LEU A 70 -0.15 0.70 25.91
C LEU A 70 -0.93 0.25 27.15
N VAL A 71 -0.54 -0.88 27.77
CA VAL A 71 -1.13 -1.35 29.04
C VAL A 71 -0.92 -0.33 30.15
N TYR A 72 0.29 0.23 30.27
CA TYR A 72 0.57 1.30 31.22
C TYR A 72 -0.36 2.51 31.06
N SER A 73 -0.80 2.79 29.83
CA SER A 73 -1.71 3.90 29.52
C SER A 73 -3.16 3.63 29.92
N GLY A 74 -3.48 2.45 30.47
CA GLY A 74 -4.85 2.09 30.86
C GLY A 74 -5.67 1.42 29.74
N LEU A 75 -5.05 1.01 28.64
CA LEU A 75 -5.74 0.34 27.53
C LEU A 75 -5.95 -1.15 27.81
N GLU A 76 -7.09 -1.68 27.34
CA GLU A 76 -7.28 -3.11 27.06
C GLU A 76 -6.56 -3.43 25.74
N VAL A 77 -5.38 -4.03 25.84
CA VAL A 77 -4.55 -4.39 24.68
C VAL A 77 -4.87 -5.82 24.27
N ILE A 78 -5.28 -6.00 23.02
CA ILE A 78 -5.50 -7.32 22.43
C ILE A 78 -4.35 -7.62 21.46
N GLY A 79 -3.42 -8.46 21.90
CA GLY A 79 -2.33 -8.96 21.08
C GLY A 79 -2.83 -9.98 20.06
N ILE A 80 -2.46 -9.79 18.80
CA ILE A 80 -2.68 -10.76 17.71
C ILE A 80 -1.37 -11.40 17.23
N GLY A 81 -0.27 -11.14 17.95
CA GLY A 81 1.06 -11.69 17.69
C GLY A 81 1.62 -11.30 16.32
N MET A 82 2.34 -12.24 15.72
CA MET A 82 2.82 -12.10 14.34
C MET A 82 1.64 -12.16 13.37
N SER A 83 1.46 -11.11 12.59
CA SER A 83 0.25 -10.87 11.80
C SER A 83 0.54 -9.98 10.59
N LEU A 84 -0.36 -9.98 9.62
CA LEU A 84 -0.34 -9.06 8.51
C LEU A 84 -0.98 -7.72 8.86
N THR A 85 -0.61 -6.66 8.15
CA THR A 85 -1.27 -5.35 8.24
C THR A 85 -2.80 -5.43 8.03
N PRO A 86 -3.34 -6.11 6.99
CA PRO A 86 -4.78 -6.32 6.88
C PRO A 86 -5.40 -7.10 8.03
N MET A 87 -4.67 -8.02 8.67
CA MET A 87 -5.17 -8.76 9.83
C MET A 87 -5.36 -7.83 11.04
N LEU A 88 -4.48 -6.84 11.25
CA LEU A 88 -4.71 -5.78 12.25
C LEU A 88 -6.02 -5.05 11.97
N TYR A 89 -6.20 -4.54 10.74
CA TYR A 89 -7.39 -3.77 10.39
C TYR A 89 -8.67 -4.60 10.49
N TRP A 90 -8.62 -5.86 10.07
CA TRP A 90 -9.73 -6.79 10.23
C TRP A 90 -10.04 -7.07 11.71
N ALA A 91 -9.02 -7.27 12.54
CA ALA A 91 -9.18 -7.52 13.96
C ALA A 91 -9.85 -6.35 14.69
N GLN A 92 -9.59 -5.11 14.27
CA GLN A 92 -10.29 -3.94 14.81
C GLN A 92 -11.81 -4.01 14.57
N GLN A 93 -12.24 -4.52 13.42
CA GLN A 93 -13.66 -4.77 13.12
C GLN A 93 -14.21 -5.92 13.95
N TYR A 94 -13.51 -7.05 13.95
CA TYR A 94 -13.93 -8.29 14.61
C TYR A 94 -14.02 -8.18 16.13
N LEU A 95 -13.08 -7.45 16.75
CA LEU A 95 -12.94 -7.28 18.20
C LEU A 95 -13.53 -5.97 18.70
N GLU A 96 -14.18 -5.21 17.83
CA GLU A 96 -14.79 -3.92 18.13
C GLU A 96 -13.80 -2.93 18.80
N SER A 97 -12.59 -2.82 18.24
CA SER A 97 -11.50 -2.00 18.79
C SER A 97 -11.14 -0.84 17.86
N ASP A 98 -11.34 0.39 18.31
CA ASP A 98 -11.01 1.58 17.52
C ASP A 98 -9.50 1.87 17.52
N GLY A 99 -8.77 1.47 18.56
CA GLY A 99 -7.31 1.54 18.59
C GLY A 99 -6.66 0.36 17.84
N GLY A 100 -5.57 0.64 17.13
CA GLY A 100 -4.78 -0.37 16.41
C GLY A 100 -3.34 0.08 16.22
N MET A 101 -2.39 -0.83 16.44
CA MET A 101 -0.97 -0.63 16.18
C MET A 101 -0.37 -1.91 15.59
N ILE A 102 0.32 -1.79 14.46
CA ILE A 102 1.16 -2.88 13.94
C ILE A 102 2.60 -2.42 13.78
N ILE A 103 3.53 -3.22 14.30
CA ILE A 103 4.97 -3.02 14.13
C ILE A 103 5.36 -3.58 12.77
N THR A 104 5.72 -2.71 11.83
CA THR A 104 6.20 -3.10 10.51
C THR A 104 6.82 -1.92 9.77
N ALA A 105 7.79 -2.18 8.89
CA ALA A 105 8.20 -1.25 7.85
C ALA A 105 7.73 -1.65 6.44
N SER A 106 6.68 -2.46 6.35
CA SER A 106 6.12 -2.95 5.07
C SER A 106 7.24 -3.50 4.17
N HIS A 107 7.35 -3.00 2.95
CA HIS A 107 8.33 -3.39 1.94
C HIS A 107 9.73 -2.75 2.06
N ASN A 108 10.03 -1.97 3.11
CA ASN A 108 11.38 -1.40 3.26
C ASN A 108 12.45 -2.51 3.41
N PRO A 109 13.71 -2.24 3.02
CA PRO A 109 14.80 -3.20 3.18
C PRO A 109 15.05 -3.65 4.62
N VAL A 110 15.91 -4.66 4.77
CA VAL A 110 16.47 -5.08 6.07
C VAL A 110 17.12 -3.87 6.79
N GLY A 111 17.02 -3.82 8.11
CA GLY A 111 17.51 -2.69 8.93
C GLY A 111 16.52 -1.53 9.08
N TRP A 112 15.29 -1.69 8.59
CA TRP A 112 14.17 -0.76 8.83
C TRP A 112 13.07 -1.43 9.65
N ASN A 113 12.41 -0.66 10.50
CA ASN A 113 11.12 -1.04 11.10
C ASN A 113 10.22 0.21 11.22
N GLY A 114 9.03 0.05 11.78
CA GLY A 114 8.04 1.12 11.82
C GLY A 114 6.79 0.78 12.60
N LEU A 115 5.85 1.71 12.58
CA LEU A 115 4.54 1.60 13.21
C LEU A 115 3.48 2.16 12.25
N LYS A 116 2.46 1.36 11.97
CA LYS A 116 1.18 1.85 11.43
C LYS A 116 0.20 1.97 12.59
N LEU A 117 -0.43 3.13 12.76
CA LEU A 117 -1.33 3.43 13.87
C LEU A 117 -2.74 3.74 13.34
N ALA A 118 -3.75 3.26 14.03
CA ALA A 118 -5.17 3.48 13.74
C ALA A 118 -5.88 4.06 14.96
N TYR A 119 -6.97 4.77 14.76
CA TYR A 119 -7.79 5.32 15.85
C TYR A 119 -9.29 5.17 15.58
N ASP A 120 -9.61 4.47 14.51
CA ASP A 120 -10.93 4.07 14.06
C ASP A 120 -10.74 2.74 13.33
N ARG A 121 -11.80 1.93 13.25
CA ARG A 121 -11.76 0.58 12.67
C ARG A 121 -11.55 0.59 11.15
N THR A 122 -11.64 1.77 10.52
CA THR A 122 -11.44 1.95 9.08
C THR A 122 -10.42 3.04 8.73
N ARG A 123 -9.80 3.70 9.73
CA ARG A 123 -8.87 4.82 9.51
C ARG A 123 -7.55 4.64 10.25
N THR A 124 -6.50 4.84 9.48
CA THR A 124 -5.13 5.05 9.96
C THR A 124 -4.89 6.53 10.24
N ILE A 125 -3.89 6.85 11.07
CA ILE A 125 -3.49 8.23 11.31
C ILE A 125 -2.96 8.89 10.03
N LEU A 126 -3.18 10.20 9.92
CA LEU A 126 -2.70 11.04 8.82
C LEU A 126 -1.85 12.19 9.37
N ASN A 127 -1.39 13.08 8.49
CA ASN A 127 -0.48 14.20 8.79
C ASN A 127 -0.76 14.92 10.12
N GLU A 128 -2.02 15.26 10.40
CA GLU A 128 -2.39 15.99 11.62
C GLU A 128 -2.24 15.13 12.88
N GLU A 129 -2.73 13.89 12.85
CA GLU A 129 -2.59 12.94 13.95
C GLU A 129 -1.15 12.50 14.18
N ILE A 130 -0.38 12.24 13.10
CA ILE A 130 1.05 11.94 13.20
C ILE A 130 1.78 13.11 13.89
N ALA A 131 1.54 14.35 13.46
CA ALA A 131 2.18 15.52 14.05
C ALA A 131 1.82 15.68 15.54
N LEU A 132 0.59 15.35 15.92
CA LEU A 132 0.15 15.37 17.30
C LEU A 132 0.83 14.27 18.13
N VAL A 133 0.84 13.02 17.66
CA VAL A 133 1.53 11.90 18.33
C VAL A 133 3.02 12.18 18.45
N ARG A 134 3.65 12.76 17.43
CA ARG A 134 5.04 13.23 17.48
C ARG A 134 5.25 14.23 18.60
N LYS A 135 4.47 15.31 18.63
CA LYS A 135 4.59 16.35 19.65
C LYS A 135 4.42 15.79 21.07
N MET A 136 3.45 14.89 21.25
CA MET A 136 3.23 14.19 22.52
C MET A 136 4.42 13.30 22.90
N SER A 137 5.02 12.60 21.93
CA SER A 137 6.20 11.75 22.12
C SER A 137 7.46 12.55 22.47
N GLU A 138 7.65 13.71 21.84
CA GLU A 138 8.74 14.65 22.13
C GLU A 138 8.58 15.26 23.53
N ALA A 139 7.36 15.59 23.93
CA ALA A 139 7.04 16.12 25.25
C ALA A 139 7.06 15.07 26.38
N GLY A 140 7.17 13.79 26.04
CA GLY A 140 7.07 12.70 27.01
C GLY A 140 5.68 12.60 27.65
N GLU A 141 4.64 13.04 26.93
CA GLU A 141 3.27 12.92 27.40
C GLU A 141 2.91 11.45 27.60
N SER A 142 2.41 11.14 28.78
CA SER A 142 1.93 9.82 29.15
C SER A 142 0.77 9.95 30.10
N VAL A 143 -0.09 8.94 30.10
CA VAL A 143 -1.15 8.75 31.08
C VAL A 143 -0.87 7.42 31.79
N PHE A 144 -1.22 7.34 33.05
CA PHE A 144 -1.22 6.07 33.78
C PHE A 144 -2.66 5.59 33.95
N GLY A 145 -2.88 4.31 33.73
CA GLY A 145 -4.13 3.63 34.05
C GLY A 145 -3.92 2.13 34.28
N GLU A 146 -4.93 1.46 34.81
CA GLU A 146 -4.93 0.01 35.01
C GLU A 146 -5.40 -0.69 33.71
N GLY A 147 -4.47 -0.86 32.77
CA GLY A 147 -4.73 -1.58 31.52
C GLY A 147 -4.68 -3.09 31.70
N SER A 148 -5.00 -3.82 30.63
CA SER A 148 -4.92 -5.29 30.60
C SER A 148 -4.39 -5.78 29.25
N PHE A 149 -3.91 -7.01 29.22
CA PHE A 149 -3.42 -7.65 28.00
C PHE A 149 -4.05 -9.03 27.83
N LEU A 150 -4.53 -9.31 26.62
CA LEU A 150 -4.99 -10.62 26.17
C LEU A 150 -4.36 -10.92 24.82
N GLU A 151 -3.81 -12.11 24.64
CA GLU A 151 -3.30 -12.57 23.35
C GLU A 151 -4.25 -13.60 22.74
N ILE A 152 -4.59 -13.42 21.45
CA ILE A 152 -5.48 -14.30 20.71
C ILE A 152 -4.94 -14.58 19.31
N ASN A 153 -5.22 -15.78 18.80
CA ASN A 153 -4.98 -16.10 17.39
C ASN A 153 -6.26 -15.85 16.60
N ILE A 154 -6.16 -15.00 15.57
CA ILE A 154 -7.30 -14.60 14.72
C ILE A 154 -7.24 -15.20 13.30
N ALA A 155 -6.17 -15.90 12.93
CA ALA A 155 -5.91 -16.28 11.54
C ALA A 155 -7.03 -17.12 10.93
N ALA A 156 -7.54 -18.10 11.68
CA ALA A 156 -8.64 -18.94 11.21
C ALA A 156 -9.94 -18.13 10.97
N ALA A 157 -10.32 -17.26 11.91
CA ALA A 157 -11.52 -16.43 11.79
C ALA A 157 -11.39 -15.39 10.66
N TYR A 158 -10.19 -14.83 10.47
CA TYR A 158 -9.87 -13.96 9.35
C TYR A 158 -10.05 -14.69 8.01
N PHE A 159 -9.46 -15.90 7.86
CA PHE A 159 -9.59 -16.68 6.63
C PHE A 159 -11.04 -17.11 6.35
N GLU A 160 -11.80 -17.53 7.38
CA GLU A 160 -13.22 -17.86 7.22
C GLU A 160 -14.03 -16.68 6.68
N ASP A 161 -13.78 -15.46 7.18
CA ASP A 161 -14.43 -14.26 6.68
C ASP A 161 -14.04 -13.97 5.22
N LEU A 162 -12.75 -14.09 4.86
CA LEU A 162 -12.29 -13.93 3.48
C LEU A 162 -12.93 -14.95 2.53
N PHE A 163 -12.98 -16.22 2.93
CA PHE A 163 -13.58 -17.29 2.13
C PHE A 163 -15.08 -17.13 1.97
N SER A 164 -15.76 -16.48 2.91
CA SER A 164 -17.19 -16.15 2.77
C SER A 164 -17.47 -15.11 1.69
N ARG A 165 -16.43 -14.36 1.26
CA ARG A 165 -16.54 -13.21 0.36
C ARG A 165 -16.13 -13.52 -1.08
N ALA A 166 -15.48 -14.64 -1.34
CA ALA A 166 -15.01 -15.02 -2.67
C ALA A 166 -15.25 -16.50 -2.93
N LYS A 167 -15.42 -16.89 -4.19
CA LYS A 167 -15.62 -18.28 -4.56
C LYS A 167 -14.79 -18.71 -5.77
N LEU A 168 -14.18 -19.87 -5.66
CA LEU A 168 -13.52 -20.53 -6.78
C LEU A 168 -14.52 -21.40 -7.57
N HIS A 169 -14.63 -21.17 -8.89
CA HIS A 169 -15.56 -21.92 -9.77
C HIS A 169 -14.92 -23.09 -10.52
N ARG A 170 -13.59 -23.18 -10.54
CA ARG A 170 -12.78 -24.27 -11.10
C ARG A 170 -11.41 -24.28 -10.41
N PRO A 171 -10.74 -25.44 -10.28
CA PRO A 171 -9.39 -25.46 -9.70
C PRO A 171 -8.45 -24.55 -10.50
N LEU A 172 -7.54 -23.90 -9.78
CA LEU A 172 -6.45 -23.09 -10.33
C LEU A 172 -5.14 -23.53 -9.72
N LYS A 173 -4.10 -23.59 -10.54
CA LYS A 173 -2.71 -23.73 -10.11
C LYS A 173 -2.09 -22.34 -9.97
N VAL A 174 -1.62 -21.99 -8.79
CA VAL A 174 -1.15 -20.64 -8.46
C VAL A 174 0.30 -20.69 -7.96
N VAL A 175 1.18 -19.86 -8.52
CA VAL A 175 2.48 -19.60 -7.90
C VAL A 175 2.30 -18.57 -6.81
N VAL A 176 2.84 -18.83 -5.63
CA VAL A 176 2.78 -17.91 -4.47
C VAL A 176 4.20 -17.52 -4.10
N ASN A 177 4.50 -16.23 -4.20
CA ASN A 177 5.79 -15.66 -3.84
C ASN A 177 5.64 -14.65 -2.71
N THR A 178 6.28 -14.91 -1.58
CA THR A 178 6.19 -14.08 -0.37
C THR A 178 7.53 -13.51 0.06
N ALA A 179 8.59 -13.71 -0.74
CA ALA A 179 9.93 -13.16 -0.51
C ALA A 179 10.45 -13.37 0.92
N ASN A 180 10.16 -14.55 1.50
CA ASN A 180 10.54 -14.96 2.85
C ASN A 180 9.98 -14.07 3.98
N ALA A 181 9.03 -13.18 3.69
CA ALA A 181 8.50 -12.22 4.65
C ALA A 181 7.27 -12.76 5.39
N THR A 182 6.60 -11.92 6.19
CA THR A 182 5.45 -12.29 7.04
C THR A 182 4.33 -12.98 6.26
N SER A 183 4.07 -12.57 5.02
CA SER A 183 3.08 -13.21 4.12
C SER A 183 3.30 -14.73 3.95
N SER A 184 4.54 -15.21 4.12
CA SER A 184 4.90 -16.64 4.08
C SER A 184 4.15 -17.50 5.11
N PHE A 185 3.79 -16.93 6.27
CA PHE A 185 3.05 -17.64 7.31
C PHE A 185 1.56 -17.84 6.99
N PHE A 186 1.03 -17.13 5.99
CA PHE A 186 -0.41 -17.00 5.77
C PHE A 186 -0.83 -17.33 4.33
N ALA A 187 -0.20 -16.72 3.33
CA ALA A 187 -0.68 -16.75 1.94
C ALA A 187 -0.73 -18.16 1.32
N PRO A 188 0.30 -19.03 1.44
CA PRO A 188 0.24 -20.38 0.87
C PRO A 188 -0.90 -21.20 1.47
N ALA A 189 -0.95 -21.29 2.80
CA ALA A 189 -1.98 -22.08 3.51
C ALA A 189 -3.40 -21.55 3.26
N MET A 190 -3.58 -20.22 3.17
CA MET A 190 -4.86 -19.62 2.82
C MET A 190 -5.31 -20.04 1.41
N LEU A 191 -4.42 -19.97 0.41
CA LEU A 191 -4.76 -20.30 -0.98
C LEU A 191 -5.01 -21.80 -1.16
N GLU A 192 -4.28 -22.67 -0.46
CA GLU A 192 -4.57 -24.11 -0.42
C GLU A 192 -5.96 -24.37 0.19
N ALA A 193 -6.26 -23.75 1.33
CA ALA A 193 -7.55 -23.89 2.00
C ALA A 193 -8.72 -23.33 1.17
N PHE A 194 -8.47 -22.31 0.34
CA PHE A 194 -9.44 -21.79 -0.62
C PHE A 194 -9.71 -22.75 -1.81
N GLY A 195 -8.82 -23.73 -2.03
CA GLY A 195 -8.96 -24.77 -3.05
C GLY A 195 -8.03 -24.65 -4.25
N CYS A 196 -6.95 -23.86 -4.16
CA CYS A 196 -5.93 -23.77 -5.20
C CYS A 196 -4.89 -24.90 -5.09
N GLU A 197 -4.30 -25.30 -6.22
CA GLU A 197 -3.03 -26.03 -6.24
C GLU A 197 -1.89 -25.01 -6.11
N VAL A 198 -1.25 -24.96 -4.94
CA VAL A 198 -0.22 -23.95 -4.65
C VAL A 198 1.17 -24.45 -5.06
N VAL A 199 1.90 -23.61 -5.78
CA VAL A 199 3.33 -23.73 -6.06
C VAL A 199 4.05 -22.65 -5.27
N GLU A 200 4.75 -23.06 -4.24
CA GLU A 200 5.49 -22.16 -3.37
C GLU A 200 6.79 -21.64 -4.02
N LEU A 201 7.09 -20.36 -3.80
CA LEU A 201 8.34 -19.69 -4.17
C LEU A 201 8.73 -18.75 -3.03
N ASN A 202 9.90 -18.97 -2.40
CA ASN A 202 10.41 -18.13 -1.32
C ASN A 202 9.40 -17.94 -0.17
N THR A 203 8.75 -19.03 0.25
CA THR A 203 7.72 -19.06 1.31
C THR A 203 8.24 -19.59 2.65
N ASP A 204 9.54 -19.85 2.75
CA ASP A 204 10.22 -20.12 4.00
C ASP A 204 10.54 -18.79 4.70
N PRO A 205 9.96 -18.48 5.87
CA PRO A 205 10.16 -17.18 6.49
C PRO A 205 11.62 -16.94 6.92
N ASP A 206 12.22 -15.84 6.48
CA ASP A 206 13.58 -15.39 6.80
C ASP A 206 13.61 -13.84 6.84
N PRO A 207 13.83 -13.21 8.01
CA PRO A 207 13.82 -11.75 8.13
C PRO A 207 15.00 -11.04 7.44
N THR A 208 15.96 -11.79 6.90
CA THR A 208 17.09 -11.25 6.12
C THR A 208 16.78 -11.07 4.64
N TYR A 209 15.61 -11.54 4.18
CA TYR A 209 15.14 -11.43 2.79
C TYR A 209 16.21 -11.87 1.76
N PRO A 210 16.61 -13.16 1.76
CA PRO A 210 17.83 -13.64 1.09
C PRO A 210 17.85 -13.49 -0.43
N HIS A 211 16.70 -13.23 -1.06
CA HIS A 211 16.58 -13.10 -2.52
C HIS A 211 16.45 -11.65 -2.99
N TYR A 212 15.52 -10.90 -2.39
CA TYR A 212 15.22 -9.50 -2.69
C TYR A 212 14.32 -8.93 -1.61
N ASP A 213 14.23 -7.60 -1.53
CA ASP A 213 13.25 -6.94 -0.69
C ASP A 213 11.82 -7.39 -1.06
N PRO A 214 10.95 -7.67 -0.08
CA PRO A 214 9.59 -8.17 -0.27
C PRO A 214 8.65 -7.07 -0.80
N ASN A 215 8.84 -6.70 -2.06
CA ASN A 215 8.09 -5.65 -2.75
C ASN A 215 7.67 -6.12 -4.16
N PRO A 216 6.39 -6.40 -4.41
CA PRO A 216 5.91 -6.80 -5.74
C PRO A 216 5.97 -5.67 -6.79
N ALA A 217 6.33 -4.44 -6.39
CA ALA A 217 6.67 -3.38 -7.34
C ALA A 217 8.09 -3.54 -7.94
N HIS A 218 8.96 -4.35 -7.34
CA HIS A 218 10.31 -4.56 -7.82
C HIS A 218 10.35 -5.64 -8.91
N LEU A 219 10.98 -5.31 -10.04
CA LEU A 219 11.09 -6.22 -11.20
C LEU A 219 11.71 -7.58 -10.86
N PRO A 220 12.80 -7.70 -10.08
CA PRO A 220 13.39 -9.01 -9.78
C PRO A 220 12.41 -10.00 -9.13
N MET A 221 11.57 -9.53 -8.20
CA MET A 221 10.55 -10.37 -7.56
C MET A 221 9.51 -10.87 -8.57
N MET A 222 9.08 -9.98 -9.47
CA MET A 222 8.06 -10.29 -10.47
C MET A 222 8.61 -11.17 -11.60
N GLU A 223 9.87 -10.98 -12.01
CA GLU A 223 10.56 -11.83 -12.99
C GLU A 223 10.73 -13.26 -12.48
N ASP A 224 11.13 -13.44 -11.21
CA ASP A 224 11.24 -14.74 -10.57
C ASP A 224 9.88 -15.43 -10.46
N THR A 225 8.84 -14.68 -10.08
CA THR A 225 7.45 -15.17 -10.03
C THR A 225 7.00 -15.64 -11.41
N GLY A 226 7.18 -14.81 -12.45
CA GLY A 226 6.80 -15.14 -13.82
C GLY A 226 7.56 -16.34 -14.38
N ARG A 227 8.86 -16.45 -14.11
CA ARG A 227 9.67 -17.63 -14.48
C ARG A 227 9.11 -18.90 -13.86
N LYS A 228 8.73 -18.86 -12.58
CA LYS A 228 8.16 -20.01 -11.88
C LYS A 228 6.78 -20.40 -12.41
N VAL A 229 5.96 -19.42 -12.82
CA VAL A 229 4.67 -19.66 -13.47
C VAL A 229 4.87 -20.48 -14.75
N VAL A 230 5.77 -20.06 -15.63
CA VAL A 230 6.06 -20.76 -16.89
C VAL A 230 6.66 -22.14 -16.65
N GLU A 231 7.62 -22.26 -15.72
CA GLU A 231 8.26 -23.54 -15.36
C GLU A 231 7.24 -24.58 -14.90
N THR A 232 6.28 -24.16 -14.08
CA THR A 232 5.31 -25.07 -13.44
C THR A 232 3.97 -25.14 -14.16
N LYS A 233 3.81 -24.38 -15.25
CA LYS A 233 2.57 -24.23 -16.02
C LYS A 233 1.40 -23.83 -15.12
N ALA A 234 1.65 -22.91 -14.19
CA ALA A 234 0.61 -22.34 -13.34
C ALA A 234 -0.30 -21.41 -14.16
N ASP A 235 -1.54 -21.24 -13.70
CA ASP A 235 -2.52 -20.36 -14.34
C ASP A 235 -2.23 -18.87 -14.08
N ILE A 236 -1.55 -18.58 -12.96
CA ILE A 236 -1.27 -17.23 -12.46
C ILE A 236 -0.14 -17.26 -11.43
N GLY A 237 0.62 -16.16 -11.34
CA GLY A 237 1.54 -15.90 -10.25
C GLY A 237 1.05 -14.77 -9.35
N LEU A 238 1.12 -14.97 -8.04
CA LEU A 238 0.73 -14.02 -7.00
C LEU A 238 1.95 -13.71 -6.13
N ALA A 239 2.34 -12.44 -6.08
CA ALA A 239 3.47 -11.95 -5.30
C ALA A 239 2.95 -11.04 -4.19
N PHE A 240 3.23 -11.37 -2.94
CA PHE A 240 2.78 -10.60 -1.77
C PHE A 240 3.93 -9.78 -1.20
N ASP A 241 3.66 -8.55 -0.77
CA ASP A 241 4.65 -7.78 -0.04
C ASP A 241 4.80 -8.28 1.41
N ALA A 242 5.70 -7.63 2.16
CA ALA A 242 6.16 -8.14 3.44
C ALA A 242 5.05 -8.32 4.47
N ASP A 243 4.21 -7.30 4.62
CA ASP A 243 3.13 -7.22 5.61
C ASP A 243 1.74 -7.46 5.00
N GLY A 244 1.68 -7.86 3.74
CA GLY A 244 0.50 -8.43 3.11
C GLY A 244 -0.58 -7.43 2.74
N ASP A 245 -0.27 -6.15 2.56
CA ASP A 245 -1.23 -5.16 2.07
C ASP A 245 -1.11 -4.86 0.57
N ARG A 246 -0.10 -5.42 -0.12
CA ARG A 246 0.07 -5.29 -1.58
C ARG A 246 0.14 -6.63 -2.31
N LEU A 247 -0.36 -6.62 -3.54
CA LEU A 247 -0.34 -7.74 -4.46
C LEU A 247 0.36 -7.40 -5.78
N GLY A 248 1.18 -8.32 -6.27
CA GLY A 248 1.68 -8.37 -7.65
C GLY A 248 1.08 -9.57 -8.38
N ILE A 249 0.84 -9.42 -9.69
CA ILE A 249 0.25 -10.46 -10.53
C ILE A 249 1.12 -10.70 -11.77
N CYS A 250 1.42 -11.97 -12.04
CA CYS A 250 1.96 -12.46 -13.31
C CYS A 250 0.90 -13.28 -14.05
N ASP A 251 0.79 -13.10 -15.37
CA ASP A 251 -0.06 -13.93 -16.22
C ASP A 251 0.52 -15.34 -16.45
N GLU A 252 -0.24 -16.19 -17.14
CA GLU A 252 0.15 -17.58 -17.45
C GLU A 252 1.38 -17.69 -18.37
N ASN A 253 1.79 -16.59 -19.02
CA ASN A 253 2.98 -16.51 -19.87
C ASN A 253 4.19 -15.94 -19.10
N GLY A 254 4.04 -15.75 -17.77
CA GLY A 254 5.07 -15.20 -16.91
C GLY A 254 5.27 -13.69 -17.05
N GLN A 255 4.32 -12.97 -17.67
CA GLN A 255 4.42 -11.52 -17.81
C GLN A 255 3.83 -10.83 -16.59
N MET A 256 4.60 -9.91 -15.99
CA MET A 256 4.08 -9.02 -14.96
C MET A 256 2.95 -8.15 -15.53
N ILE A 257 1.86 -8.03 -14.78
CA ILE A 257 0.80 -7.06 -15.04
C ILE A 257 0.90 -5.98 -13.97
N PHE A 258 0.98 -4.72 -14.37
CA PHE A 258 1.01 -3.61 -13.43
C PHE A 258 -0.33 -3.47 -12.67
N PRO A 259 -0.31 -3.03 -11.40
CA PRO A 259 -1.53 -2.92 -10.58
C PRO A 259 -2.67 -2.13 -11.16
N ASP A 260 -2.36 -0.96 -11.70
CA ASP A 260 -3.32 -0.13 -12.42
C ASP A 260 -4.04 -0.83 -13.59
N ARG A 261 -3.41 -1.85 -14.19
CA ARG A 261 -4.03 -2.68 -15.23
C ARG A 261 -4.83 -3.84 -14.65
N TRP A 262 -4.30 -4.63 -13.72
CA TRP A 262 -5.05 -5.77 -13.17
C TRP A 262 -6.18 -5.35 -12.22
N LEU A 263 -6.24 -4.08 -11.81
CA LEU A 263 -7.41 -3.47 -11.18
C LEU A 263 -8.65 -3.45 -12.11
N ILE A 264 -8.45 -3.38 -13.43
CA ILE A 264 -9.55 -3.25 -14.42
C ILE A 264 -10.55 -4.42 -14.34
N PRO A 265 -10.15 -5.70 -14.41
CA PRO A 265 -11.11 -6.80 -14.30
C PRO A 265 -11.86 -6.82 -12.95
N LEU A 266 -11.22 -6.42 -11.85
CA LEU A 266 -11.87 -6.28 -10.55
C LEU A 266 -12.91 -5.14 -10.57
N ALA A 267 -12.56 -3.97 -11.11
CA ALA A 267 -13.47 -2.85 -11.27
C ALA A 267 -14.66 -3.20 -12.17
N ARG A 268 -14.44 -3.92 -13.28
CA ARG A 268 -15.51 -4.42 -14.14
C ARG A 268 -16.46 -5.36 -13.40
N HIS A 269 -15.91 -6.26 -12.58
CA HIS A 269 -16.72 -7.16 -11.75
C HIS A 269 -17.58 -6.38 -10.76
N VAL A 270 -17.00 -5.42 -10.04
CA VAL A 270 -17.72 -4.53 -9.12
C VAL A 270 -18.82 -3.75 -9.83
N LEU A 271 -18.53 -3.17 -11.00
CA LEU A 271 -19.50 -2.36 -11.76
C LEU A 271 -20.63 -3.20 -12.38
N ASN A 272 -20.39 -4.48 -12.64
CA ASN A 272 -21.43 -5.39 -13.09
C ASN A 272 -22.45 -5.69 -11.98
N GLU A 273 -22.02 -5.72 -10.72
CA GLU A 273 -22.89 -5.94 -9.56
C GLU A 273 -23.46 -4.63 -9.00
N HIS A 274 -22.71 -3.54 -9.12
CA HIS A 274 -23.04 -2.20 -8.64
C HIS A 274 -22.83 -1.13 -9.73
N PRO A 275 -23.74 -1.05 -10.72
CA PRO A 275 -23.68 -0.03 -11.77
C PRO A 275 -23.67 1.38 -11.19
N GLY A 276 -22.84 2.28 -11.73
CA GLY A 276 -22.71 3.66 -11.26
C GLY A 276 -21.81 3.85 -10.04
N ALA A 277 -21.28 2.78 -9.44
CA ALA A 277 -20.42 2.89 -8.26
C ALA A 277 -19.15 3.70 -8.53
N ALA A 278 -18.69 4.41 -7.49
CA ALA A 278 -17.40 5.08 -7.51
C ALA A 278 -16.27 4.06 -7.36
N ILE A 279 -15.21 4.21 -8.17
CA ILE A 279 -13.97 3.44 -8.05
C ILE A 279 -12.84 4.43 -7.83
N VAL A 280 -12.20 4.38 -6.66
CA VAL A 280 -11.13 5.30 -6.27
C VAL A 280 -9.79 4.78 -6.75
N PHE A 281 -8.95 5.62 -7.33
CA PHE A 281 -7.59 5.23 -7.72
C PHE A 281 -6.61 6.38 -7.63
N ASP A 282 -5.32 6.10 -7.48
CA ASP A 282 -4.33 7.15 -7.31
C ASP A 282 -3.85 7.77 -8.63
N VAL A 283 -3.25 8.96 -8.53
CA VAL A 283 -2.77 9.74 -9.69
C VAL A 283 -1.71 9.03 -10.54
N LYS A 284 -1.12 7.91 -10.09
CA LYS A 284 -0.13 7.14 -10.85
C LYS A 284 -0.73 6.15 -11.85
N CYS A 285 -1.99 5.77 -11.67
CA CYS A 285 -2.63 4.76 -12.50
C CYS A 285 -2.72 5.20 -13.98
N THR A 286 -2.48 4.24 -14.87
CA THR A 286 -2.72 4.36 -16.32
C THR A 286 -4.08 4.96 -16.66
N GLU A 287 -4.17 5.70 -17.76
CA GLU A 287 -5.40 6.26 -18.31
C GLU A 287 -6.39 5.16 -18.74
N ALA A 288 -5.92 3.94 -18.99
CA ALA A 288 -6.81 2.81 -19.28
C ALA A 288 -7.78 2.51 -18.13
N LEU A 289 -7.41 2.75 -16.87
CA LEU A 289 -8.26 2.47 -15.72
C LEU A 289 -9.51 3.37 -15.66
N PRO A 290 -9.41 4.71 -15.65
CA PRO A 290 -10.59 5.58 -15.67
C PRO A 290 -11.44 5.42 -16.95
N GLU A 291 -10.81 5.21 -18.11
CA GLU A 291 -11.53 4.93 -19.36
C GLU A 291 -12.40 3.67 -19.24
N GLU A 292 -11.84 2.60 -18.65
CA GLU A 292 -12.56 1.34 -18.47
C GLU A 292 -13.64 1.41 -17.40
N ILE A 293 -13.42 2.15 -16.31
CA ILE A 293 -14.44 2.42 -15.29
C ILE A 293 -15.62 3.15 -15.94
N ALA A 294 -15.36 4.23 -16.68
CA ALA A 294 -16.40 5.01 -17.35
C ALA A 294 -17.12 4.19 -18.44
N ARG A 295 -16.39 3.39 -19.23
CA ARG A 295 -16.95 2.51 -20.27
C ARG A 295 -17.92 1.47 -19.70
N HIS A 296 -17.72 1.03 -18.46
CA HIS A 296 -18.60 0.10 -17.74
C HIS A 296 -19.64 0.82 -16.85
N GLY A 297 -19.86 2.12 -17.07
CA GLY A 297 -20.89 2.88 -16.38
C GLY A 297 -20.58 3.21 -14.92
N GLY A 298 -19.30 3.14 -14.52
CA GLY A 298 -18.83 3.55 -13.20
C GLY A 298 -18.44 5.02 -13.13
N ASN A 299 -18.16 5.47 -11.90
CA ASN A 299 -17.65 6.81 -11.62
C ASN A 299 -16.15 6.75 -11.23
N PRO A 300 -15.22 7.10 -12.13
CA PRO A 300 -13.80 7.10 -11.80
C PRO A 300 -13.45 8.26 -10.87
N VAL A 301 -12.84 7.97 -9.71
CA VAL A 301 -12.42 8.96 -8.71
C VAL A 301 -10.91 8.92 -8.55
N MET A 302 -10.21 9.79 -9.28
CA MET A 302 -8.77 9.98 -9.11
C MET A 302 -8.47 10.71 -7.79
N TRP A 303 -7.53 10.20 -7.00
CA TRP A 303 -7.16 10.76 -5.69
C TRP A 303 -5.67 10.70 -5.38
N LEU A 304 -5.27 11.20 -4.20
CA LEU A 304 -3.88 11.27 -3.77
C LEU A 304 -3.28 9.85 -3.59
N THR A 305 -2.01 9.68 -3.98
CA THR A 305 -1.23 8.50 -3.64
C THR A 305 -0.97 8.47 -2.12
N GLY A 306 -1.12 7.29 -1.52
CA GLY A 306 -0.92 7.02 -0.11
C GLY A 306 -2.11 6.28 0.48
N HIS A 307 -1.85 5.14 1.12
CA HIS A 307 -2.92 4.21 1.48
C HIS A 307 -4.00 4.80 2.39
N SER A 308 -3.60 5.65 3.35
CA SER A 308 -4.53 6.34 4.25
C SER A 308 -5.46 7.30 3.49
N TYR A 309 -4.98 7.98 2.44
CA TYR A 309 -5.80 8.92 1.65
C TYR A 309 -6.85 8.20 0.80
N ILE A 310 -6.52 7.03 0.25
CA ILE A 310 -7.48 6.23 -0.53
C ILE A 310 -8.59 5.71 0.37
N LYS A 311 -8.27 5.19 1.56
CA LYS A 311 -9.28 4.76 2.56
C LYS A 311 -10.25 5.89 2.91
N GLU A 312 -9.74 7.09 3.20
CA GLU A 312 -10.56 8.26 3.53
C GLU A 312 -11.47 8.66 2.36
N MET A 313 -10.93 8.69 1.14
CA MET A 313 -11.72 9.04 -0.05
C MET A 313 -12.80 8.01 -0.33
N MET A 314 -12.50 6.72 -0.23
CA MET A 314 -13.51 5.66 -0.41
C MET A 314 -14.68 5.81 0.54
N GLN A 315 -14.44 6.16 1.81
CA GLN A 315 -15.51 6.44 2.75
C GLN A 315 -16.32 7.67 2.34
N THR A 316 -15.62 8.73 1.93
CA THR A 316 -16.24 10.01 1.53
C THR A 316 -17.20 9.84 0.36
N VAL A 317 -16.84 9.03 -0.64
CA VAL A 317 -17.67 8.80 -1.84
C VAL A 317 -18.49 7.51 -1.79
N GLY A 318 -18.40 6.73 -0.71
CA GLY A 318 -19.07 5.43 -0.59
C GLY A 318 -18.62 4.42 -1.65
N ALA A 319 -17.33 4.40 -1.99
CA ALA A 319 -16.79 3.52 -3.02
C ALA A 319 -16.69 2.06 -2.52
N PRO A 320 -17.23 1.08 -3.25
CA PRO A 320 -17.07 -0.34 -2.93
C PRO A 320 -15.65 -0.85 -3.20
N MET A 321 -14.85 -0.12 -3.98
CA MET A 321 -13.49 -0.52 -4.33
C MET A 321 -12.59 0.70 -4.53
N GLY A 322 -11.33 0.57 -4.14
CA GLY A 322 -10.26 1.46 -4.55
C GLY A 322 -8.98 0.68 -4.85
N GLY A 323 -8.02 1.31 -5.51
CA GLY A 323 -6.73 0.69 -5.78
C GLY A 323 -5.63 1.70 -6.11
N GLU A 324 -4.40 1.33 -5.82
CA GLU A 324 -3.23 2.14 -6.13
C GLU A 324 -2.31 1.41 -7.08
N GLU A 325 -1.53 2.16 -7.84
CA GLU A 325 -0.51 1.56 -8.68
C GLU A 325 0.60 0.84 -7.87
N SER A 326 0.74 1.13 -6.57
CA SER A 326 1.65 0.38 -5.69
C SER A 326 1.19 -1.04 -5.35
N GLY A 327 -0.02 -1.45 -5.77
CA GLY A 327 -0.55 -2.79 -5.50
C GLY A 327 -1.44 -2.91 -4.27
N HIS A 328 -1.70 -1.82 -3.53
CA HIS A 328 -2.75 -1.83 -2.51
C HIS A 328 -4.11 -1.82 -3.18
N VAL A 329 -5.03 -2.66 -2.68
CA VAL A 329 -6.41 -2.72 -3.16
C VAL A 329 -7.35 -2.81 -1.98
N TYR A 330 -8.33 -1.92 -2.01
CA TYR A 330 -9.22 -1.63 -0.91
C TYR A 330 -10.62 -2.10 -1.28
N TRP A 331 -11.24 -2.84 -0.37
CA TRP A 331 -12.60 -3.35 -0.56
C TRP A 331 -13.52 -2.67 0.43
N GLY A 332 -14.47 -1.88 -0.05
CA GLY A 332 -15.51 -1.22 0.75
C GLY A 332 -16.78 -2.05 0.84
N PHE A 333 -17.81 -1.49 1.48
CA PHE A 333 -19.15 -2.09 1.50
C PHE A 333 -19.72 -2.20 0.08
N PRO A 334 -20.39 -3.31 -0.31
CA PRO A 334 -20.75 -4.47 0.54
C PRO A 334 -19.71 -5.58 0.62
N TYR A 335 -18.58 -5.46 -0.09
CA TYR A 335 -17.59 -6.53 -0.19
C TYR A 335 -16.79 -6.75 1.09
N TYR A 336 -16.45 -5.67 1.80
CA TYR A 336 -15.57 -5.72 2.97
C TYR A 336 -15.66 -4.43 3.81
N TYR A 337 -14.60 -4.08 4.54
CA TYR A 337 -14.61 -3.06 5.60
C TYR A 337 -13.90 -1.73 5.25
N GLY A 338 -13.37 -1.58 4.04
CA GLY A 338 -12.83 -0.32 3.52
C GLY A 338 -11.32 -0.13 3.68
N PHE A 339 -10.57 -1.19 4.00
CA PHE A 339 -9.10 -1.16 4.06
C PHE A 339 -8.47 -2.04 2.96
N ASP A 340 -7.16 -1.86 2.78
CA ASP A 340 -6.31 -2.60 1.87
C ASP A 340 -6.04 -4.01 2.38
N ASP A 341 -6.24 -5.00 1.51
CA ASP A 341 -6.07 -6.41 1.84
C ASP A 341 -5.69 -7.20 0.58
N SER A 342 -4.41 -7.54 0.46
CA SER A 342 -3.89 -8.31 -0.69
C SER A 342 -4.44 -9.73 -0.73
N HIS A 343 -4.79 -10.30 0.43
CA HIS A 343 -5.27 -11.66 0.55
C HIS A 343 -6.69 -11.77 0.00
N LEU A 344 -7.60 -10.89 0.45
CA LEU A 344 -8.93 -10.78 -0.16
C LEU A 344 -8.84 -10.47 -1.66
N THR A 345 -7.93 -9.58 -2.05
CA THR A 345 -7.74 -9.19 -3.45
C THR A 345 -7.29 -10.36 -4.32
N ALA A 346 -6.38 -11.20 -3.82
CA ALA A 346 -5.97 -12.42 -4.49
C ALA A 346 -7.18 -13.35 -4.69
N LEU A 347 -7.96 -13.62 -3.64
CA LEU A 347 -9.15 -14.47 -3.75
C LEU A 347 -10.18 -13.91 -4.73
N LYS A 348 -10.41 -12.59 -4.71
CA LYS A 348 -11.32 -11.91 -5.63
C LYS A 348 -10.84 -11.96 -7.07
N PHE A 349 -9.54 -11.80 -7.32
CA PHE A 349 -8.99 -11.92 -8.66
C PHE A 349 -9.14 -13.35 -9.20
N LEU A 350 -8.88 -14.36 -8.36
CA LEU A 350 -9.06 -15.77 -8.71
C LEU A 350 -10.54 -16.08 -8.99
N GLU A 351 -11.48 -15.59 -8.17
CA GLU A 351 -12.92 -15.67 -8.43
C GLU A 351 -13.26 -15.12 -9.82
N VAL A 352 -12.88 -13.87 -10.10
CA VAL A 352 -13.13 -13.22 -11.40
C VAL A 352 -12.50 -14.00 -12.56
N LEU A 353 -11.28 -14.51 -12.40
CA LEU A 353 -10.64 -15.37 -13.41
C LEU A 353 -11.47 -16.63 -13.68
N THR A 354 -11.97 -17.30 -12.62
CA THR A 354 -12.77 -18.52 -12.75
C THR A 354 -14.20 -18.31 -13.26
N LEU A 355 -14.74 -17.10 -13.18
CA LEU A 355 -16.00 -16.72 -13.84
C LEU A 355 -15.87 -16.63 -15.36
N THR A 356 -14.65 -16.66 -15.90
CA THR A 356 -14.38 -16.63 -17.33
C THR A 356 -13.75 -17.93 -17.83
N ASN A 357 -13.86 -18.17 -19.14
CA ASN A 357 -13.10 -19.21 -19.84
C ASN A 357 -11.78 -18.67 -20.42
N LYS A 358 -11.28 -17.54 -19.89
CA LYS A 358 -10.08 -16.86 -20.37
C LYS A 358 -8.88 -17.23 -19.51
N THR A 359 -7.69 -17.14 -20.10
CA THR A 359 -6.44 -17.01 -19.34
C THR A 359 -6.27 -15.58 -18.82
N VAL A 360 -5.33 -15.36 -17.90
CA VAL A 360 -5.09 -14.03 -17.33
C VAL A 360 -4.75 -13.02 -18.43
N SER A 361 -3.83 -13.36 -19.34
CA SER A 361 -3.47 -12.47 -20.46
C SER A 361 -4.67 -12.09 -21.35
N GLN A 362 -5.61 -13.03 -21.55
CA GLN A 362 -6.82 -12.85 -22.35
C GLN A 362 -7.86 -11.92 -21.70
N MET A 363 -7.77 -11.68 -20.39
CA MET A 363 -8.64 -10.72 -19.70
C MET A 363 -8.36 -9.26 -20.11
N PHE A 364 -7.18 -9.01 -20.69
CA PHE A 364 -6.72 -7.66 -21.05
C PHE A 364 -6.70 -7.37 -22.55
N THR A 365 -7.23 -8.27 -23.39
CA THR A 365 -7.19 -8.12 -24.86
C THR A 365 -8.03 -6.95 -25.37
N ASP A 366 -9.11 -6.61 -24.66
CA ASP A 366 -10.00 -5.50 -24.98
C ASP A 366 -9.69 -4.22 -24.18
N VAL A 367 -8.66 -4.25 -23.33
CA VAL A 367 -8.24 -3.10 -22.53
C VAL A 367 -7.37 -2.18 -23.39
N PRO A 368 -7.61 -0.85 -23.38
CA PRO A 368 -6.75 0.12 -24.04
C PRO A 368 -5.28 -0.06 -23.62
N ARG A 369 -4.39 -0.07 -24.62
CA ARG A 369 -2.95 -0.13 -24.38
C ARG A 369 -2.33 1.26 -24.41
N TYR A 370 -1.46 1.50 -23.46
CA TYR A 370 -0.64 2.68 -23.34
C TYR A 370 0.82 2.27 -23.13
N VAL A 371 1.74 3.11 -23.58
CA VAL A 371 3.15 3.03 -23.24
C VAL A 371 3.37 3.91 -22.04
N THR A 372 3.92 3.35 -20.97
CA THR A 372 4.19 4.05 -19.71
C THR A 372 5.70 4.05 -19.48
N SER A 373 6.26 5.18 -19.06
CA SER A 373 7.63 5.24 -18.57
C SER A 373 7.76 4.42 -17.27
N PRO A 374 8.99 4.03 -16.86
CA PRO A 374 9.21 3.71 -15.46
C PRO A 374 8.82 4.91 -14.58
N ALA A 375 8.60 4.66 -13.30
CA ALA A 375 8.59 5.74 -12.33
C ALA A 375 10.03 6.27 -12.19
N TRP A 376 10.21 7.58 -12.31
CA TRP A 376 11.49 8.23 -12.17
C TRP A 376 11.60 8.90 -10.79
N HIS A 377 12.71 8.71 -10.11
CA HIS A 377 13.15 9.51 -8.97
C HIS A 377 14.11 10.60 -9.44
N VAL A 378 13.78 11.83 -9.07
CA VAL A 378 14.62 13.01 -9.32
C VAL A 378 14.96 13.63 -7.98
N GLU A 379 16.26 13.67 -7.64
CA GLU A 379 16.71 14.27 -6.39
C GLU A 379 16.38 15.77 -6.35
N VAL A 380 15.76 16.21 -5.26
CA VAL A 380 15.44 17.62 -5.01
C VAL A 380 15.54 17.89 -3.51
N PRO A 381 16.16 19.00 -3.06
CA PRO A 381 16.21 19.31 -1.63
C PRO A 381 14.84 19.24 -0.96
N GLU A 382 14.80 18.68 0.25
CA GLU A 382 13.58 18.43 1.02
C GLU A 382 12.70 19.69 1.16
N ASN A 383 13.33 20.86 1.34
CA ASN A 383 12.65 22.15 1.48
C ASN A 383 12.12 22.73 0.15
N LEU A 384 12.43 22.13 -1.00
CA LEU A 384 12.06 22.62 -2.32
C LEU A 384 11.11 21.70 -3.09
N LYS A 385 11.08 20.39 -2.80
CA LYS A 385 10.37 19.39 -3.62
C LYS A 385 8.91 19.73 -3.93
N TYR A 386 8.13 20.18 -2.93
CA TYR A 386 6.72 20.56 -3.13
C TYR A 386 6.58 21.82 -4.00
N LYS A 387 7.39 22.85 -3.69
CA LYS A 387 7.40 24.11 -4.43
C LYS A 387 7.74 23.89 -5.91
N VAL A 388 8.78 23.11 -6.20
CA VAL A 388 9.19 22.79 -7.57
C VAL A 388 8.06 22.05 -8.30
N ALA A 389 7.46 21.02 -7.68
CA ALA A 389 6.37 20.27 -8.30
C ALA A 389 5.15 21.16 -8.63
N GLU A 390 4.78 22.06 -7.73
CA GLU A 390 3.68 23.03 -7.92
C GLU A 390 3.98 24.04 -9.03
N GLU A 391 5.18 24.62 -9.05
CA GLU A 391 5.58 25.59 -10.07
C GLU A 391 5.64 24.99 -11.48
N ILE A 392 6.10 23.74 -11.62
CA ILE A 392 6.09 23.00 -12.88
C ILE A 392 4.65 22.79 -13.37
N GLY A 393 3.75 22.34 -12.48
CA GLY A 393 2.33 22.18 -12.80
C GLY A 393 1.68 23.50 -13.26
N GLU A 394 1.99 24.60 -12.57
CA GLU A 394 1.50 25.94 -12.93
C GLU A 394 2.10 26.45 -14.26
N ALA A 395 3.35 26.11 -14.56
CA ALA A 395 3.97 26.44 -15.85
C ALA A 395 3.23 25.76 -17.01
N PHE A 396 2.91 24.47 -16.91
CA PHE A 396 2.11 23.77 -17.91
C PHE A 396 0.68 24.33 -18.02
N ARG A 397 0.08 24.72 -16.89
CA ARG A 397 -1.26 25.37 -16.88
C ARG A 397 -1.24 26.70 -17.64
N LYS A 398 -0.21 27.52 -17.46
CA LYS A 398 -0.02 28.80 -18.20
C LYS A 398 0.18 28.60 -19.71
N GLU A 399 0.72 27.46 -20.10
CA GLU A 399 0.83 27.03 -21.51
C GLU A 399 -0.49 26.45 -22.06
N GLY A 400 -1.55 26.45 -21.25
CA GLY A 400 -2.88 26.02 -21.65
C GLY A 400 -3.09 24.51 -21.62
N GLN A 401 -2.19 23.73 -21.01
CA GLN A 401 -2.42 22.30 -20.77
C GLN A 401 -3.46 22.09 -19.67
N VAL A 402 -4.09 20.91 -19.67
CA VAL A 402 -5.06 20.56 -18.60
C VAL A 402 -4.29 19.96 -17.44
N VAL A 403 -4.42 20.54 -16.24
CA VAL A 403 -3.63 20.13 -15.08
C VAL A 403 -4.54 19.84 -13.89
N THR A 404 -4.56 18.59 -13.43
CA THR A 404 -5.21 18.23 -12.16
C THR A 404 -4.28 18.55 -11.01
N GLY A 405 -4.72 19.38 -10.07
CA GLY A 405 -3.95 19.76 -8.87
C GLY A 405 -3.99 18.72 -7.74
N ILE A 406 -4.31 17.46 -8.07
CA ILE A 406 -4.38 16.37 -7.09
C ILE A 406 -2.96 15.84 -6.92
N ASN A 407 -2.46 15.87 -5.69
CA ASN A 407 -1.17 15.26 -5.33
C ASN A 407 0.02 15.84 -6.13
N CYS A 408 0.12 17.17 -6.11
CA CYS A 408 0.92 18.03 -7.00
C CYS A 408 0.26 18.20 -8.37
N ALA A 409 0.83 17.66 -9.46
CA ALA A 409 0.30 17.91 -10.80
C ALA A 409 0.36 16.66 -11.71
N ARG A 410 -0.81 16.29 -12.25
CA ARG A 410 -0.91 15.44 -13.46
C ARG A 410 -1.39 16.29 -14.62
N VAL A 411 -0.56 16.36 -15.66
CA VAL A 411 -0.69 17.24 -16.82
C VAL A 411 -1.12 16.40 -18.01
N TYR A 412 -2.22 16.78 -18.67
CA TYR A 412 -2.69 16.19 -19.93
C TYR A 412 -2.32 17.09 -21.09
N PHE A 413 -1.69 16.51 -22.11
CA PHE A 413 -1.14 17.22 -23.24
C PHE A 413 -2.12 17.24 -24.41
N LYS A 414 -2.54 18.43 -24.83
CA LYS A 414 -3.51 18.59 -25.93
C LYS A 414 -3.02 18.06 -27.28
N ASP A 415 -1.71 18.18 -27.52
CA ASP A 415 -1.08 17.80 -28.78
C ASP A 415 -0.65 16.33 -28.82
N ILE A 416 -0.75 15.61 -27.69
CA ILE A 416 -0.38 14.21 -27.55
C ILE A 416 -1.62 13.45 -27.07
N PRO A 417 -2.38 12.80 -27.97
CA PRO A 417 -3.65 12.16 -27.63
C PRO A 417 -3.51 11.18 -26.44
N ASN A 418 -4.32 11.41 -25.41
CA ASN A 418 -4.33 10.63 -24.15
C ASN A 418 -2.94 10.56 -23.49
N GLY A 419 -2.08 11.54 -23.78
CA GLY A 419 -0.76 11.68 -23.20
C GLY A 419 -0.81 12.48 -21.90
N TRP A 420 -0.21 11.93 -20.84
CA TRP A 420 -0.10 12.62 -19.56
C TRP A 420 1.29 12.47 -18.93
N GLY A 421 1.62 13.44 -18.09
CA GLY A 421 2.80 13.42 -17.24
C GLY A 421 2.46 13.81 -15.80
N LEU A 422 2.95 13.03 -14.85
CA LEU A 422 2.81 13.27 -13.41
C LEU A 422 4.12 13.83 -12.87
N ILE A 423 3.99 14.84 -11.99
CA ILE A 423 5.04 15.30 -11.10
C ILE A 423 4.49 15.39 -9.68
N ARG A 424 5.14 14.67 -8.75
CA ARG A 424 4.78 14.71 -7.33
C ARG A 424 5.99 14.70 -6.41
N ALA A 425 5.92 15.43 -5.32
CA ALA A 425 6.87 15.29 -4.23
C ALA A 425 6.66 13.94 -3.52
N THR A 426 7.74 13.24 -3.18
CA THR A 426 7.65 12.04 -2.32
C THR A 426 7.61 12.44 -0.85
N SER A 427 6.81 11.71 -0.08
CA SER A 427 6.64 11.88 1.37
C SER A 427 7.86 11.41 2.18
N ASN A 428 8.68 10.52 1.60
CA ASN A 428 9.68 9.75 2.35
C ASN A 428 11.13 10.09 2.01
N LEU A 429 11.39 10.63 0.81
CA LEU A 429 12.74 10.97 0.33
C LEU A 429 12.81 12.45 -0.13
N PRO A 430 14.00 13.08 -0.16
CA PRO A 430 14.20 14.38 -0.78
C PRO A 430 14.24 14.23 -2.31
N ALA A 431 13.08 13.90 -2.88
CA ALA A 431 12.95 13.64 -4.30
C ALA A 431 11.56 14.01 -4.84
N ILE A 432 11.47 14.04 -6.16
CA ILE A 432 10.24 14.12 -6.93
C ILE A 432 10.08 12.82 -7.71
N VAL A 433 8.86 12.29 -7.73
CA VAL A 433 8.47 11.16 -8.56
C VAL A 433 7.84 11.69 -9.85
N LEU A 434 8.33 11.21 -10.99
CA LEU A 434 7.75 11.49 -12.30
C LEU A 434 7.26 10.20 -12.96
N ARG A 435 6.21 10.31 -13.78
CA ARG A 435 5.72 9.22 -14.62
C ARG A 435 5.03 9.78 -15.85
N PHE A 436 5.23 9.14 -16.98
CA PHE A 436 4.68 9.60 -18.26
C PHE A 436 3.99 8.45 -18.96
N GLU A 437 2.94 8.78 -19.70
CA GLU A 437 2.19 7.81 -20.47
C GLU A 437 1.66 8.43 -21.76
N ALA A 438 1.66 7.65 -22.84
CA ALA A 438 1.04 8.03 -24.10
C ALA A 438 0.67 6.78 -24.93
N LYS A 439 0.02 6.98 -26.08
CA LYS A 439 -0.27 5.87 -27.02
C LYS A 439 0.96 5.31 -27.73
N THR A 440 2.08 6.03 -27.73
CA THR A 440 3.30 5.65 -28.45
C THR A 440 4.55 5.97 -27.61
N GLU A 441 5.64 5.23 -27.85
CA GLU A 441 6.95 5.53 -27.23
C GLU A 441 7.45 6.94 -27.55
N GLU A 442 7.19 7.42 -28.77
CA GLU A 442 7.53 8.77 -29.18
C GLU A 442 6.77 9.82 -28.35
N GLY A 443 5.47 9.59 -28.10
CA GLY A 443 4.68 10.48 -27.24
C GLY A 443 5.20 10.52 -25.80
N VAL A 444 5.58 9.37 -25.23
CA VAL A 444 6.20 9.30 -23.90
C VAL A 444 7.48 10.11 -23.85
N LYS A 445 8.37 9.94 -24.84
CA LYS A 445 9.65 10.69 -24.93
C LYS A 445 9.43 12.19 -25.08
N GLN A 446 8.43 12.60 -25.87
CA GLN A 446 8.09 14.01 -26.02
C GLN A 446 7.63 14.63 -24.69
N ILE A 447 6.73 13.96 -23.97
CA ILE A 447 6.28 14.40 -22.65
C ILE A 447 7.46 14.46 -21.68
N GLU A 448 8.26 13.40 -21.61
CA GLU A 448 9.43 13.34 -20.74
C GLU A 448 10.38 14.51 -20.99
N ASN A 449 10.69 14.82 -22.26
CA ASN A 449 11.55 15.95 -22.62
C ASN A 449 10.95 17.29 -22.21
N MET A 450 9.64 17.49 -22.33
CA MET A 450 8.97 18.70 -21.84
C MET A 450 9.14 18.89 -20.33
N PHE A 451 9.07 17.80 -19.55
CA PHE A 451 9.35 17.87 -18.10
C PHE A 451 10.83 18.12 -17.81
N ARG A 452 11.75 17.48 -18.55
CA ARG A 452 13.20 17.71 -18.42
C ARG A 452 13.55 19.17 -18.67
N ASP A 453 13.03 19.77 -19.73
CA ASP A 453 13.29 21.17 -20.09
C ASP A 453 12.82 22.13 -18.99
N LYS A 454 11.66 21.87 -18.39
CA LYS A 454 11.16 22.70 -17.29
C LYS A 454 11.91 22.48 -15.99
N LEU A 455 12.32 21.25 -15.68
CA LEU A 455 13.10 20.96 -14.46
C LEU A 455 14.53 21.51 -14.55
N ALA A 456 15.10 21.61 -15.75
CA ALA A 456 16.45 22.11 -15.98
C ALA A 456 16.67 23.58 -15.56
N VAL A 457 15.61 24.37 -15.35
CA VAL A 457 15.72 25.75 -14.86
C VAL A 457 16.03 25.83 -13.36
N TYR A 458 15.86 24.72 -12.63
CA TYR A 458 16.13 24.63 -11.20
C TYR A 458 17.53 24.03 -10.97
N PRO A 459 18.54 24.83 -10.59
CA PRO A 459 19.90 24.33 -10.43
C PRO A 459 20.05 23.30 -9.29
N GLU A 460 19.11 23.26 -8.35
CA GLU A 460 19.07 22.32 -7.22
C GLU A 460 18.47 20.96 -7.56
N VAL A 461 17.84 20.82 -8.74
CA VAL A 461 17.22 19.56 -9.17
C VAL A 461 18.27 18.65 -9.81
N GLY A 462 18.27 17.38 -9.42
CA GLY A 462 19.11 16.34 -9.99
C GLY A 462 18.92 16.20 -11.50
N LYS A 463 20.02 16.10 -12.23
CA LYS A 463 20.00 15.98 -13.71
C LYS A 463 19.79 14.55 -14.17
N GLU A 464 20.29 13.61 -13.40
CA GLU A 464 20.09 12.18 -13.62
C GLU A 464 18.78 11.75 -12.97
N TRP A 465 17.99 10.98 -13.71
CA TRP A 465 16.73 10.43 -13.23
C TRP A 465 16.93 8.93 -13.06
N GLU A 466 16.76 8.44 -11.84
CA GLU A 466 16.88 7.03 -11.51
C GLU A 466 15.52 6.36 -11.57
N THR A 467 15.45 5.09 -11.92
CA THR A 467 14.21 4.34 -11.79
C THR A 467 13.88 4.17 -10.31
N ALA A 468 12.66 4.55 -9.95
CA ALA A 468 12.15 4.60 -8.58
C ALA A 468 12.05 3.23 -7.89
#